data_AF-A0A109RWK3-F1
#
_entry.id   AF-A0A109RWK3-F1
#
_cell.length_a   1.000
_cell.length_b   1.000
_cell.length_c   1.000
_cell.angle_alpha   90.00
_cell.angle_beta   90.00
_cell.angle_gamma   90.00
#
_symmetry.space_group_name_H-M   'P 1'
#
loop_
_entity.id
_entity.type
_entity.pdbx_description
1 polymer ?
#
loop_
_entity_poly.entity_id
_entity_poly.type
_entity_poly.pdbx_seq_one_letter_code
_entity_poly.pdbx_strand_id
1 'polypeptide(L)'
;MSTTDEAAVKRLLELINLDDSAAVEAQWVAFEEELDAQSDDESDDEIELIWIIKDVIDWESGFFVDWKDTESFISCIETLVERVDISIDWGVDDPDDDEFLDNTSVPDLMETAFEQLRTHGYTLWNWATDSDCYGGWIAKSTDDEEMLSISEALGVEFRTGDLPF
;
A
#
# COMPACT_ATOMS: atom_id res chain seq x y z
N MET A 1 -7.41 -12.65 17.53
CA MET A 1 -7.71 -12.53 16.09
C MET A 1 -8.74 -13.59 15.67
N SER A 2 -9.65 -13.26 14.75
CA SER A 2 -10.61 -14.22 14.19
C SER A 2 -10.02 -14.94 12.96
N THR A 3 -10.46 -16.17 12.67
CA THR A 3 -10.05 -16.89 11.45
C THR A 3 -10.46 -16.15 10.16
N THR A 4 -11.44 -15.24 10.23
CA THR A 4 -11.84 -14.39 9.11
C THR A 4 -10.79 -13.32 8.84
N ASP A 5 -10.19 -12.77 9.90
CA ASP A 5 -9.20 -11.68 9.78
C ASP A 5 -7.90 -12.24 9.19
N GLU A 6 -7.45 -13.42 9.66
CA GLU A 6 -6.31 -14.15 9.07
C GLU A 6 -6.48 -14.38 7.57
N ALA A 7 -7.68 -14.85 7.18
CA ALA A 7 -7.99 -15.11 5.78
C ALA A 7 -7.97 -13.81 4.95
N ALA A 8 -8.46 -12.70 5.52
CA ALA A 8 -8.44 -11.40 4.86
C ALA A 8 -7.01 -10.86 4.70
N VAL A 9 -6.16 -10.97 5.73
CA VAL A 9 -4.74 -10.58 5.67
C VAL A 9 -4.02 -11.41 4.62
N LYS A 10 -4.13 -12.74 4.67
CA LYS A 10 -3.46 -13.60 3.67
C LYS A 10 -3.94 -13.26 2.26
N ARG A 11 -5.24 -13.01 2.08
CA ARG A 11 -5.78 -12.65 0.77
C ARG A 11 -5.27 -11.28 0.30
N LEU A 12 -5.13 -10.31 1.19
CA LEU A 12 -4.52 -9.02 0.87
C LEU A 12 -3.10 -9.21 0.34
N LEU A 13 -2.27 -9.99 1.05
CA LEU A 13 -0.89 -10.27 0.63
C LEU A 13 -0.86 -10.92 -0.77
N GLU A 14 -1.75 -11.86 -1.07
CA GLU A 14 -1.85 -12.46 -2.41
C GLU A 14 -2.15 -11.43 -3.51
N LEU A 15 -3.03 -10.47 -3.23
CA LEU A 15 -3.44 -9.46 -4.20
C LEU A 15 -2.35 -8.42 -4.48
N ILE A 16 -1.63 -7.97 -3.44
CA ILE A 16 -0.59 -6.92 -3.58
C ILE A 16 0.75 -7.45 -4.08
N ASN A 17 1.01 -8.76 -3.93
CA ASN A 17 2.24 -9.39 -4.43
C ASN A 17 2.16 -9.80 -5.91
N LEU A 18 1.03 -9.56 -6.60
CA LEU A 18 0.89 -9.65 -8.06
C LEU A 18 1.37 -10.98 -8.66
N ASP A 19 0.89 -12.09 -8.10
CA ASP A 19 1.25 -13.48 -8.45
C ASP A 19 2.64 -13.96 -7.93
N ASP A 20 3.39 -13.14 -7.18
CA ASP A 20 4.61 -13.59 -6.50
C ASP A 20 4.29 -14.40 -5.23
N SER A 21 4.07 -15.71 -5.42
CA SER A 21 3.80 -16.63 -4.31
C SER A 21 4.94 -16.74 -3.29
N ALA A 22 6.19 -16.45 -3.69
CA ALA A 22 7.31 -16.54 -2.77
C ALA A 22 7.32 -15.34 -1.81
N ALA A 23 7.04 -14.14 -2.33
CA ALA A 23 6.85 -12.94 -1.51
C ALA A 23 5.66 -13.09 -0.55
N VAL A 24 4.53 -13.63 -1.03
CA VAL A 24 3.34 -13.89 -0.18
C VAL A 24 3.70 -14.78 1.01
N GLU A 25 4.37 -15.90 0.77
CA GLU A 25 4.69 -16.85 1.86
C GLU A 25 5.74 -16.27 2.83
N ALA A 26 6.71 -15.49 2.32
CA ALA A 26 7.68 -14.81 3.18
C ALA A 26 7.02 -13.75 4.08
N GLN A 27 6.16 -12.89 3.50
CA GLN A 27 5.44 -11.85 4.24
C GLN A 27 4.40 -12.44 5.19
N TRP A 28 3.77 -13.56 4.83
CA TRP A 28 2.85 -14.26 5.72
C TRP A 28 3.55 -14.83 6.96
N VAL A 29 4.73 -15.46 6.79
CA VAL A 29 5.52 -15.94 7.93
C VAL A 29 5.94 -14.78 8.82
N ALA A 30 6.42 -13.68 8.25
CA ALA A 30 6.79 -12.48 9.00
C ALA A 30 5.58 -11.89 9.78
N PHE A 31 4.39 -11.90 9.15
CA PHE A 31 3.16 -11.46 9.79
C PHE A 31 2.79 -12.33 11.00
N GLU A 32 2.85 -13.65 10.86
CA GLU A 32 2.57 -14.57 11.97
C GLU A 32 3.57 -14.38 13.12
N GLU A 33 4.86 -14.16 12.81
CA GLU A 33 5.91 -13.91 13.82
C GLU A 33 5.68 -12.59 14.58
N GLU A 34 5.39 -11.49 13.87
CA GLU A 34 5.12 -10.19 14.51
C GLU A 34 3.83 -10.21 15.32
N LEU A 35 2.80 -10.91 14.83
CA LEU A 35 1.55 -11.05 15.55
C LEU A 35 1.70 -11.83 16.86
N ASP A 36 2.48 -12.93 16.84
CA ASP A 36 2.80 -13.72 18.04
C ASP A 36 3.58 -12.86 19.05
N ALA A 37 4.56 -12.08 18.57
CA ALA A 37 5.35 -11.18 19.39
C ALA A 37 4.52 -10.09 20.09
N GLN A 38 3.53 -9.50 19.39
CA GLN A 38 2.62 -8.51 20.00
C GLN A 38 1.58 -9.15 20.91
N SER A 39 1.15 -10.39 20.62
CA SER A 39 0.20 -11.11 21.48
C SER A 39 0.81 -11.54 22.82
N ASP A 40 2.13 -11.75 22.85
CA ASP A 40 2.90 -12.06 24.05
C ASP A 40 3.28 -10.80 24.87
N ASP A 41 3.07 -9.60 24.34
CA ASP A 41 3.26 -8.36 25.06
C ASP A 41 2.12 -8.18 26.09
N GLU A 42 2.45 -7.88 27.35
CA GLU A 42 1.46 -7.73 28.43
C GLU A 42 0.67 -6.40 28.35
N SER A 43 0.74 -5.68 27.23
CA SER A 43 -0.07 -4.49 26.97
C SER A 43 -1.53 -4.85 26.70
N ASP A 44 -2.45 -4.00 27.19
CA ASP A 44 -3.90 -4.09 26.93
C ASP A 44 -4.28 -3.38 25.61
N ASP A 45 -3.30 -3.02 24.78
CA ASP A 45 -3.52 -2.29 23.52
C ASP A 45 -4.11 -3.23 22.46
N GLU A 46 -5.07 -2.72 21.68
CA GLU A 46 -5.68 -3.49 20.60
C GLU A 46 -4.69 -3.65 19.45
N ILE A 47 -4.48 -4.90 19.00
CA ILE A 47 -3.57 -5.18 17.89
C ILE A 47 -4.19 -4.66 16.59
N GLU A 48 -3.64 -3.58 16.08
CA GLU A 48 -4.02 -3.00 14.80
C GLU A 48 -3.30 -3.73 13.65
N LEU A 49 -3.96 -4.74 13.07
CA LEU A 49 -3.38 -5.63 12.05
C LEU A 49 -2.77 -4.90 10.86
N ILE A 50 -3.33 -3.74 10.48
CA ILE A 50 -2.83 -2.96 9.33
C ILE A 50 -1.42 -2.42 9.56
N TRP A 51 -1.02 -2.12 10.80
CA TRP A 51 0.35 -1.69 11.09
C TRP A 51 1.33 -2.85 10.98
N ILE A 52 0.94 -4.05 11.41
CA ILE A 52 1.74 -5.26 11.17
C ILE A 52 1.87 -5.50 9.66
N ILE A 53 0.76 -5.41 8.90
CA ILE A 53 0.79 -5.51 7.43
C ILE A 53 1.77 -4.49 6.85
N LYS A 54 1.68 -3.21 7.25
CA LYS A 54 2.57 -2.14 6.78
C LYS A 54 4.05 -2.42 7.09
N ASP A 55 4.36 -3.11 8.18
CA ASP A 55 5.74 -3.46 8.51
C ASP A 55 6.25 -4.68 7.72
N VAL A 56 5.40 -5.68 7.46
CA VAL A 56 5.83 -6.88 6.73
C VAL A 56 5.86 -6.71 5.22
N ILE A 57 4.99 -5.87 4.64
CA ILE A 57 5.02 -5.58 3.20
C ILE A 57 6.13 -4.59 2.85
N ASP A 58 6.52 -3.77 3.83
CA ASP A 58 7.53 -2.73 3.75
C ASP A 58 7.45 -1.91 2.45
N TRP A 59 8.58 -1.59 1.82
CA TRP A 59 8.67 -0.97 0.50
C TRP A 59 8.60 -2.00 -0.64
N GLU A 60 8.63 -3.31 -0.36
CA GLU A 60 8.63 -4.34 -1.40
C GLU A 60 7.26 -4.46 -2.09
N SER A 61 6.19 -4.36 -1.30
CA SER A 61 4.80 -4.51 -1.75
C SER A 61 3.84 -3.42 -1.31
N GLY A 62 4.36 -2.33 -0.77
CA GLY A 62 3.60 -1.14 -0.46
C GLY A 62 4.44 0.12 -0.47
N PHE A 63 3.82 1.21 -0.04
CA PHE A 63 4.49 2.47 0.29
C PHE A 63 3.96 2.97 1.63
N PHE A 64 4.81 3.70 2.35
CA PHE A 64 4.43 4.44 3.55
C PHE A 64 5.31 5.69 3.65
N VAL A 65 4.73 6.87 3.40
CA VAL A 65 5.46 8.13 3.25
C VAL A 65 4.83 9.24 4.08
N ASP A 66 5.63 10.20 4.50
CA ASP A 66 5.14 11.43 5.16
C ASP A 66 4.37 12.29 4.15
N TRP A 67 3.33 13.00 4.61
CA TRP A 67 2.40 13.76 3.75
C TRP A 67 3.05 14.80 2.83
N LYS A 68 4.24 15.30 3.17
CA LYS A 68 5.02 16.27 2.37
C LYS A 68 6.22 15.65 1.65
N ASP A 69 6.43 14.34 1.79
CA ASP A 69 7.58 13.65 1.20
C ASP A 69 7.23 13.14 -0.22
N THR A 70 7.16 14.10 -1.13
CA THR A 70 6.87 13.87 -2.55
C THR A 70 7.96 13.06 -3.24
N GLU A 71 9.23 13.27 -2.89
CA GLU A 71 10.39 12.55 -3.40
C GLU A 71 10.29 11.05 -3.05
N SER A 72 10.09 10.72 -1.77
CA SER A 72 9.94 9.33 -1.35
C SER A 72 8.70 8.67 -1.98
N PHE A 73 7.60 9.41 -2.15
CA PHE A 73 6.41 8.88 -2.81
C PHE A 73 6.72 8.45 -4.25
N ILE A 74 7.35 9.32 -5.04
CA ILE A 74 7.74 9.03 -6.43
C ILE A 74 8.62 7.79 -6.47
N SER A 75 9.66 7.74 -5.64
CA SER A 75 10.59 6.61 -5.58
C SER A 75 9.90 5.27 -5.24
N CYS A 76 8.97 5.29 -4.26
CA CYS A 76 8.19 4.13 -3.90
C CYS A 76 7.28 3.67 -5.06
N ILE A 77 6.57 4.59 -5.70
CA ILE A 77 5.70 4.25 -6.82
C ILE A 77 6.50 3.68 -7.98
N GLU A 78 7.61 4.29 -8.37
CA GLU A 78 8.48 3.78 -9.43
C GLU A 78 8.94 2.34 -9.15
N THR A 79 9.38 2.06 -7.92
CA THR A 79 9.76 0.71 -7.49
C THR A 79 8.59 -0.28 -7.59
N LEU A 80 7.38 0.12 -7.18
CA LEU A 80 6.20 -0.75 -7.26
C LEU A 80 5.80 -1.04 -8.70
N VAL A 81 5.84 -0.04 -9.59
CA VAL A 81 5.41 -0.21 -10.99
C VAL A 81 6.44 -0.92 -11.86
N GLU A 82 7.73 -0.87 -11.50
CA GLU A 82 8.78 -1.66 -12.13
C GLU A 82 8.50 -3.17 -12.08
N ARG A 83 7.85 -3.65 -11.00
CA ARG A 83 7.46 -5.06 -10.84
C ARG A 83 6.50 -5.55 -11.93
N VAL A 84 5.80 -4.62 -12.58
CA VAL A 84 4.81 -4.90 -13.63
C VAL A 84 5.19 -4.27 -14.97
N ASP A 85 6.45 -3.85 -15.15
CA ASP A 85 6.99 -3.27 -16.40
C ASP A 85 6.20 -2.02 -16.84
N ILE A 86 5.81 -1.18 -15.88
CA ILE A 86 5.14 0.11 -16.09
C ILE A 86 6.09 1.24 -15.66
N SER A 87 5.96 2.40 -16.32
CA SER A 87 6.61 3.65 -15.94
C SER A 87 5.54 4.75 -15.88
N ILE A 88 5.64 5.63 -14.88
CA ILE A 88 4.72 6.75 -14.68
C ILE A 88 5.33 8.01 -15.30
N ASP A 89 4.53 8.73 -16.09
CA ASP A 89 4.89 10.04 -16.60
C ASP A 89 4.42 11.12 -15.61
N TRP A 90 5.36 11.74 -14.89
CA TRP A 90 5.07 12.82 -13.94
C TRP A 90 4.85 14.19 -14.61
N GLY A 91 4.93 14.27 -15.95
CA GLY A 91 4.72 15.50 -16.71
C GLY A 91 5.90 16.46 -16.69
N VAL A 92 7.05 16.03 -16.18
CA VAL A 92 8.32 16.78 -16.11
C VAL A 92 9.47 15.93 -16.65
N ASP A 93 10.55 16.58 -17.09
CA ASP A 93 11.74 15.87 -17.57
C ASP A 93 12.54 15.21 -16.43
N ASP A 94 12.49 15.81 -15.22
CA ASP A 94 13.18 15.35 -14.01
C ASP A 94 12.22 15.44 -12.81
N PRO A 95 11.67 14.32 -12.32
CA PRO A 95 10.76 14.31 -11.18
C PRO A 95 11.45 14.54 -9.83
N ASP A 96 12.79 14.52 -9.80
CA ASP A 96 13.59 14.79 -8.60
C ASP A 96 13.96 16.28 -8.47
N ASP A 97 13.51 17.13 -9.41
CA ASP A 97 13.82 18.57 -9.38
C ASP A 97 13.08 19.29 -8.24
N ASP A 98 13.83 20.06 -7.45
CA ASP A 98 13.32 20.82 -6.30
C ASP A 98 12.14 21.75 -6.69
N GLU A 99 12.16 22.38 -7.88
CA GLU A 99 11.06 23.26 -8.32
C GLU A 99 9.77 22.48 -8.53
N PHE A 100 9.85 21.25 -9.06
CA PHE A 100 8.69 20.40 -9.22
C PHE A 100 8.18 19.90 -7.85
N LEU A 101 9.08 19.37 -7.03
CA LEU A 101 8.74 18.80 -5.72
C LEU A 101 8.12 19.85 -4.78
N ASP A 102 8.61 21.09 -4.80
CA ASP A 102 8.07 22.21 -4.00
C ASP A 102 6.68 22.69 -4.48
N ASN A 103 6.26 22.34 -5.70
CA ASN A 103 5.00 22.78 -6.31
C ASN A 103 3.97 21.66 -6.52
N THR A 104 4.26 20.46 -6.03
CA THR A 104 3.34 19.31 -6.06
C THR A 104 3.02 18.83 -4.64
N SER A 105 2.11 17.87 -4.52
CA SER A 105 1.75 17.24 -3.26
C SER A 105 1.62 15.74 -3.43
N VAL A 106 1.77 14.96 -2.35
CA VAL A 106 1.57 13.51 -2.40
C VAL A 106 0.17 13.15 -2.94
N PRO A 107 -0.93 13.82 -2.55
CA PRO A 107 -2.25 13.62 -3.16
C PRO A 107 -2.29 13.83 -4.69
N ASP A 108 -1.70 14.92 -5.20
CA ASP A 108 -1.69 15.20 -6.65
C ASP A 108 -0.89 14.14 -7.43
N LEU A 109 0.20 13.65 -6.84
CA LEU A 109 1.01 12.55 -7.38
C LEU A 109 0.24 11.21 -7.33
N MET A 110 -0.50 10.94 -6.25
CA MET A 110 -1.35 9.74 -6.14
C MET A 110 -2.44 9.71 -7.21
N GLU A 111 -3.11 10.84 -7.46
CA GLU A 111 -4.11 10.96 -8.52
C GLU A 111 -3.46 10.68 -9.89
N THR A 112 -2.32 11.30 -10.17
CA THR A 112 -1.55 11.11 -11.42
C THR A 112 -1.15 9.66 -11.63
N ALA A 113 -0.61 9.00 -10.60
CA ALA A 113 -0.22 7.59 -10.66
C ALA A 113 -1.44 6.68 -10.83
N PHE A 114 -2.54 6.95 -10.11
CA PHE A 114 -3.78 6.19 -10.22
C PHE A 114 -4.34 6.22 -11.65
N GLU A 115 -4.45 7.40 -12.25
CA GLU A 115 -5.00 7.55 -13.60
C GLU A 115 -4.21 6.72 -14.62
N GLN A 116 -2.88 6.77 -14.54
CA GLN A 116 -2.01 6.02 -15.43
C GLN A 116 -2.10 4.52 -15.18
N LEU A 117 -1.99 4.07 -13.92
CA LEU A 117 -2.11 2.66 -13.55
C LEU A 117 -3.43 2.04 -14.01
N ARG A 118 -4.53 2.79 -13.94
CA ARG A 118 -5.85 2.35 -14.43
C ARG A 118 -5.83 2.02 -15.91
N THR A 119 -5.08 2.74 -16.73
CA THR A 119 -4.95 2.43 -18.17
C THR A 119 -4.20 1.11 -18.43
N HIS A 120 -3.39 0.68 -17.46
CA HIS A 120 -2.63 -0.56 -17.50
C HIS A 120 -3.31 -1.73 -16.76
N GLY A 121 -4.53 -1.53 -16.24
CA GLY A 121 -5.27 -2.57 -15.52
C GLY A 121 -4.82 -2.77 -14.08
N TYR A 122 -4.20 -1.76 -13.48
CA TYR A 122 -3.81 -1.73 -12.07
C TYR A 122 -4.50 -0.59 -11.33
N THR A 123 -4.50 -0.66 -10.01
CA THR A 123 -5.13 0.33 -9.15
C THR A 123 -4.21 0.63 -7.99
N LEU A 124 -3.92 1.93 -7.84
CA LEU A 124 -3.30 2.45 -6.65
C LEU A 124 -4.35 2.55 -5.55
N TRP A 125 -4.07 1.90 -4.42
CA TRP A 125 -4.88 1.91 -3.21
C TRP A 125 -4.12 2.61 -2.08
N ASN A 126 -4.86 3.20 -1.16
CA ASN A 126 -4.35 3.76 0.09
C ASN A 126 -5.33 3.48 1.24
N TRP A 127 -4.82 3.45 2.47
CA TRP A 127 -5.60 3.14 3.67
C TRP A 127 -5.55 4.27 4.70
N ALA A 128 -6.56 4.33 5.56
CA ALA A 128 -6.68 5.35 6.59
C ALA A 128 -5.59 5.19 7.67
N THR A 129 -4.49 5.92 7.56
CA THR A 129 -3.37 5.84 8.53
C THR A 129 -3.65 6.57 9.84
N ASP A 130 -4.70 7.41 9.88
CA ASP A 130 -5.03 8.33 10.97
C ASP A 130 -3.82 9.18 11.44
N SER A 131 -2.87 9.42 10.53
CA SER A 131 -1.62 10.12 10.79
C SER A 131 -1.27 11.06 9.62
N ASP A 132 -0.23 11.88 9.78
CA ASP A 132 0.32 12.74 8.73
C ASP A 132 1.16 11.92 7.71
N CYS A 133 0.69 10.74 7.34
CA CYS A 133 1.35 9.82 6.42
C CYS A 133 0.37 9.18 5.44
N TYR A 134 0.84 8.84 4.25
CA TYR A 134 0.13 8.05 3.27
C TYR A 134 0.71 6.64 3.20
N GLY A 135 -0.16 5.64 3.32
CA GLY A 135 0.18 4.23 3.19
C GLY A 135 -0.69 3.54 2.16
N GLY A 136 -0.12 2.62 1.38
CA GLY A 136 -0.86 1.94 0.33
C GLY A 136 -0.05 0.95 -0.50
N TRP A 137 -0.64 0.53 -1.60
CA TRP A 137 -0.09 -0.52 -2.49
C TRP A 137 -0.75 -0.46 -3.87
N ILE A 138 -0.25 -1.28 -4.80
CA ILE A 138 -0.89 -1.52 -6.09
C ILE A 138 -1.51 -2.93 -6.13
N ALA A 139 -2.66 -3.06 -6.81
CA ALA A 139 -3.30 -4.35 -7.09
C ALA A 139 -3.87 -4.34 -8.52
N LYS A 140 -4.22 -5.52 -9.05
CA LYS A 140 -4.89 -5.60 -10.36
C LYS A 140 -6.29 -4.99 -10.25
N SER A 141 -6.70 -4.20 -11.23
CA SER A 141 -8.04 -3.58 -11.27
C SER A 141 -9.18 -4.60 -11.34
N THR A 142 -8.91 -5.84 -11.73
CA THR A 142 -9.89 -6.92 -11.69
C THR A 142 -10.29 -7.32 -10.28
N ASP A 143 -9.47 -6.95 -9.28
CA ASP A 143 -9.60 -7.38 -7.90
C ASP A 143 -10.18 -6.26 -7.01
N ASP A 144 -10.65 -5.15 -7.59
CA ASP A 144 -11.15 -3.98 -6.86
C ASP A 144 -12.31 -4.31 -5.89
N GLU A 145 -13.27 -5.12 -6.34
CA GLU A 145 -14.40 -5.53 -5.50
C GLU A 145 -13.93 -6.39 -4.31
N GLU A 146 -12.87 -7.16 -4.50
CA GLU A 146 -12.27 -7.98 -3.45
C GLU A 146 -11.45 -7.12 -2.48
N MET A 147 -10.75 -6.10 -2.97
CA MET A 147 -10.10 -5.10 -2.11
C MET A 147 -11.06 -4.41 -1.16
N LEU A 148 -12.24 -4.00 -1.64
CA LEU A 148 -13.27 -3.41 -0.78
C LEU A 148 -13.82 -4.42 0.24
N SER A 149 -13.97 -5.69 -0.15
CA SER A 149 -14.41 -6.74 0.78
C SER A 149 -13.38 -6.99 1.89
N ILE A 150 -12.08 -6.88 1.58
CA ILE A 150 -11.00 -6.99 2.56
C ILE A 150 -10.97 -5.78 3.48
N SER A 151 -11.16 -4.56 2.95
CA SER A 151 -11.30 -3.33 3.74
C SER A 151 -12.38 -3.50 4.83
N GLU A 152 -13.55 -4.00 4.45
CA GLU A 152 -14.64 -4.28 5.40
C GLU A 152 -14.28 -5.35 6.44
N ALA A 153 -13.62 -6.43 6.01
CA ALA A 153 -13.24 -7.53 6.88
C ALA A 153 -12.17 -7.13 7.92
N LEU A 154 -11.20 -6.30 7.51
CA LEU A 154 -10.15 -5.79 8.38
C LEU A 154 -10.61 -4.59 9.23
N GLY A 155 -11.76 -4.00 8.92
CA GLY A 155 -12.25 -2.80 9.60
C GLY A 155 -11.42 -1.54 9.32
N VAL A 156 -10.64 -1.54 8.23
CA VAL A 156 -9.78 -0.42 7.82
C VAL A 156 -10.26 0.11 6.49
N GLU A 157 -10.52 1.40 6.40
CA GLU A 157 -11.02 2.02 5.17
C GLU A 157 -9.92 2.08 4.10
N PHE A 158 -10.18 1.51 2.93
CA PHE A 158 -9.34 1.62 1.75
C PHE A 158 -9.98 2.55 0.72
N ARG A 159 -9.16 3.37 0.08
CA ARG A 159 -9.55 4.26 -1.01
C ARG A 159 -8.61 4.11 -2.19
N THR A 160 -9.12 4.43 -3.36
CA THR A 160 -8.31 4.53 -4.57
C THR A 160 -7.48 5.81 -4.57
N GLY A 161 -6.38 5.83 -5.34
CA GLY A 161 -5.42 6.94 -5.36
C GLY A 161 -5.96 8.28 -5.88
N ASP A 162 -7.13 8.31 -6.52
CA ASP A 162 -7.87 9.54 -6.87
C ASP A 162 -8.62 10.16 -5.66
N LEU A 163 -8.68 9.44 -4.53
CA LEU A 163 -9.34 9.89 -3.30
C LEU A 163 -8.45 9.60 -2.07
N PRO A 164 -7.24 10.18 -1.98
CA PRO A 164 -6.36 10.00 -0.83
C PRO A 164 -6.98 10.53 0.48
N PHE A 165 -6.58 9.94 1.61
CA PHE A 165 -7.05 10.34 2.95
C PHE A 165 -6.61 11.75 3.40
#